data_AF-A0A4V5RL24-F1
#
_entry.id   AF-A0A4V5RL24-F1
#
_cell.length_a   1.000
_cell.length_b   1.000
_cell.length_c   1.000
_cell.angle_alpha   90.00
_cell.angle_beta   90.00
_cell.angle_gamma   90.00
#
_symmetry.space_group_name_H-M   'P 1'
#
loop_
_entity.id
_entity.type
_entity.pdbx_description
1 polymer ?
#
loop_
_entity_poly.entity_id
_entity_poly.type
_entity_poly.pdbx_seq_one_letter_code
_entity_poly.pdbx_strand_id
1 'polypeptide(L)'
;AEYSDPDGKVVCDYQYGLQQAVEDKVCRRPKIVLIDNEHLSVKAGSDNQHFASILDCLKQSDVSYQSVIHNEDAMNYILNSGCQKLEQIRQESPSAGGLVVASSIKHAKDIQKRLVEHFNQSACIVTYHHDNPLNEIESFRHSSVQWIVSVGMISEGTDIPRLQVCCHMSSVKTELYFRQVLGRILRVNDSPNQEAWLYTFAEENLIGFAERIEQDIPDSCLYIKQENNVPSATDEKHLTPSTVSGSVQSDRPHPSLLNWG
;
A
#
# COMPACT_ATOMS: atom_id res chain seq x y z
N ALA A 1 -4.98 7.02 -44.81
CA ALA A 1 -3.86 7.39 -43.94
C ALA A 1 -3.15 6.10 -43.58
N GLU A 2 -1.90 5.93 -43.99
CA GLU A 2 -1.10 4.75 -43.67
C GLU A 2 -0.61 4.88 -42.23
N TYR A 3 -1.02 3.95 -41.36
CA TYR A 3 -0.70 3.92 -39.93
C TYR A 3 0.62 3.17 -39.62
N SER A 4 1.48 3.04 -40.63
CA SER A 4 2.70 2.22 -40.55
C SER A 4 3.86 2.96 -41.19
N ASP A 5 5.03 2.93 -40.53
CA ASP A 5 6.28 3.37 -41.16
C ASP A 5 6.69 2.41 -42.30
N PRO A 6 7.72 2.74 -43.11
CA PRO A 6 8.19 1.88 -44.20
C PRO A 6 8.63 0.46 -43.76
N ASP A 7 8.87 0.26 -42.46
CA ASP A 7 9.27 -1.00 -41.85
C ASP A 7 8.08 -1.76 -41.20
N GLY A 8 6.85 -1.27 -41.38
CA GLY A 8 5.63 -1.91 -40.89
C GLY A 8 5.36 -1.73 -39.39
N LYS A 9 6.04 -0.81 -38.71
CA LYS A 9 5.76 -0.51 -37.30
C LYS A 9 4.58 0.45 -37.18
N VAL A 10 3.66 0.12 -36.29
CA VAL A 10 2.52 0.97 -35.93
C VAL A 10 3.07 2.30 -35.41
N VAL A 11 2.75 3.38 -36.11
CA VAL A 11 3.08 4.74 -35.68
C VAL A 11 1.97 5.22 -34.76
N CYS A 12 2.31 5.51 -33.50
CA CYS A 12 1.35 6.08 -32.57
C CYS A 12 1.19 7.57 -32.90
N ASP A 13 0.11 7.93 -33.59
CA ASP A 13 -0.11 9.30 -34.06
C ASP A 13 -0.33 10.31 -32.93
N TYR A 14 -0.76 9.86 -31.75
CA TYR A 14 -0.98 10.71 -30.59
C TYR A 14 -0.99 9.88 -29.30
N GLN A 15 -0.17 10.26 -28.32
CA GLN A 15 -0.18 9.68 -26.98
C GLN A 15 -0.62 10.74 -25.97
N TYR A 16 -1.80 10.54 -25.38
CA TYR A 16 -2.27 11.36 -24.26
C TYR A 16 -1.77 10.76 -22.94
N GLY A 17 -0.65 11.27 -22.44
CA GLY A 17 0.00 10.79 -21.23
C GLY A 17 -0.65 11.31 -19.94
N LEU A 18 -0.29 10.70 -18.82
CA LEU A 18 -0.78 11.12 -17.50
C LEU A 18 -0.34 12.55 -17.16
N GLN A 19 0.85 12.96 -17.59
CA GLN A 19 1.35 14.33 -17.44
C GLN A 19 0.37 15.34 -18.05
N GLN A 20 0.01 15.16 -19.33
CA GLN A 20 -0.94 16.03 -20.03
C GLN A 20 -2.31 16.02 -19.34
N ALA A 21 -2.77 14.87 -18.85
CA ALA A 21 -4.04 14.77 -18.13
C ALA A 21 -4.06 15.57 -16.82
N VAL A 22 -2.92 15.68 -16.13
CA VAL A 22 -2.77 16.51 -14.93
C VAL A 22 -2.68 17.99 -15.30
N GLU A 23 -1.94 18.34 -16.35
CA GLU A 23 -1.83 19.72 -16.85
C GLU A 23 -3.18 20.28 -17.32
N ASP A 24 -3.98 19.45 -18.00
CA ASP A 24 -5.33 19.77 -18.47
C ASP A 24 -6.38 19.73 -17.33
N LYS A 25 -5.98 19.39 -16.10
CA LYS A 25 -6.84 19.28 -14.91
C LYS A 25 -7.99 18.29 -15.05
N VAL A 26 -7.82 17.26 -15.87
CA VAL A 26 -8.77 16.13 -16.00
C VAL A 26 -8.37 14.95 -15.10
N CYS A 27 -7.17 14.98 -14.54
CA CYS A 27 -6.68 14.03 -13.52
C CYS A 27 -6.05 14.79 -12.34
N ARG A 28 -6.15 14.22 -11.14
CA ARG A 28 -5.44 14.69 -9.95
C ARG A 28 -3.94 14.47 -10.08
N ARG A 29 -3.15 15.27 -9.38
CA ARG A 29 -1.70 15.07 -9.30
C ARG A 29 -1.39 13.90 -8.34
N PRO A 30 -0.71 12.83 -8.82
CA PRO A 30 -0.36 11.69 -7.98
C PRO A 30 0.77 12.04 -7.01
N LYS A 31 0.71 11.44 -5.81
CA LYS A 31 1.76 11.37 -4.79
C LYS A 31 1.89 9.92 -4.35
N ILE A 32 2.99 9.26 -4.68
CA ILE A 32 3.29 7.86 -4.37
C ILE A 32 4.30 7.86 -3.23
N VAL A 33 3.89 7.32 -2.10
CA VAL A 33 4.70 7.20 -0.88
C VAL A 33 5.18 5.75 -0.76
N LEU A 34 6.49 5.57 -0.86
CA LEU A 34 7.20 4.31 -0.67
C LEU A 34 7.67 4.24 0.78
N ILE A 35 7.01 3.37 1.55
CA ILE A 35 7.30 3.11 2.97
C ILE A 35 8.41 2.08 3.05
N ASP A 36 9.49 2.44 3.72
CA ASP A 36 10.63 1.57 4.00
C ASP A 36 10.90 1.46 5.50
N ASN A 37 11.70 0.46 5.89
CA ASN A 37 12.08 0.22 7.26
C ASN A 37 13.54 -0.25 7.37
N GLU A 38 14.35 0.47 8.15
CA GLU A 38 15.77 0.22 8.32
C GLU A 38 16.12 -0.69 9.51
N HIS A 39 15.11 -1.16 10.23
CA HIS A 39 15.25 -1.95 11.45
C HIS A 39 14.61 -3.33 11.35
N LEU A 40 14.39 -3.81 10.13
CA LEU A 40 13.83 -5.14 9.89
C LEU A 40 14.78 -6.21 10.44
N SER A 41 14.23 -7.19 11.14
CA SER A 41 14.99 -8.37 11.53
C SER A 41 14.25 -9.65 11.18
N VAL A 42 14.96 -10.63 10.65
CA VAL A 42 14.41 -11.94 10.28
C VAL A 42 15.07 -13.01 11.13
N LYS A 43 14.24 -13.76 11.84
CA LYS A 43 14.71 -14.91 12.61
C LYS A 43 14.78 -16.14 11.72
N ALA A 44 15.99 -16.63 11.47
CA ALA A 44 16.27 -17.84 10.69
C ALA A 44 17.01 -18.85 11.58
N GLY A 45 16.26 -19.79 12.17
CA GLY A 45 16.82 -20.74 13.13
C GLY A 45 17.28 -20.07 14.43
N SER A 46 18.57 -20.18 14.75
CA SER A 46 19.22 -19.55 15.91
C SER A 46 19.64 -18.10 15.69
N ASP A 47 19.74 -17.68 14.42
CA ASP A 47 20.36 -16.42 14.05
C ASP A 47 19.29 -15.37 13.73
N ASN A 48 19.56 -14.12 14.12
CA ASN A 48 18.73 -12.98 13.77
C ASN A 48 19.49 -12.11 12.77
N GLN A 49 18.97 -12.01 11.55
CA GLN A 49 19.55 -11.19 10.49
C GLN A 49 18.88 -9.82 10.50
N HIS A 50 19.66 -8.75 10.38
CA HIS A 50 19.17 -7.38 10.34
C HIS A 50 19.33 -6.79 8.94
N PHE A 51 18.35 -6.02 8.48
CA PHE A 51 18.32 -5.43 7.14
C PHE A 51 18.07 -3.93 7.20
N ALA A 52 18.76 -3.19 6.34
CA ALA A 52 18.67 -1.73 6.25
C ALA A 52 17.50 -1.23 5.37
N SER A 53 16.79 -2.14 4.70
CA SER A 53 15.60 -1.83 3.90
C SER A 53 14.74 -3.06 3.68
N ILE A 54 13.48 -2.86 3.31
CA ILE A 54 12.57 -3.92 2.83
C ILE A 54 13.19 -4.59 1.61
N LEU A 55 13.74 -3.83 0.67
CA LEU A 55 14.37 -4.36 -0.53
C LEU A 55 15.51 -5.31 -0.20
N ASP A 56 16.40 -4.92 0.72
CA ASP A 56 17.52 -5.77 1.17
C ASP A 56 17.02 -7.02 1.87
N CYS A 57 16.02 -6.89 2.75
CA CYS A 57 15.38 -8.01 3.43
C CYS A 57 14.82 -9.04 2.43
N LEU A 58 14.12 -8.58 1.40
CA LEU A 58 13.52 -9.46 0.39
C LEU A 58 14.55 -10.11 -0.53
N LYS A 59 15.71 -9.49 -0.75
CA LYS A 59 16.79 -10.04 -1.61
C LYS A 59 17.70 -11.01 -0.87
N GLN A 60 17.91 -10.81 0.42
CA GLN A 60 18.95 -11.49 1.20
C GLN A 60 18.39 -12.53 2.19
N SER A 61 17.07 -12.67 2.30
CA SER A 61 16.41 -13.65 3.17
C SER A 61 15.29 -14.41 2.45
N ASP A 62 14.73 -15.43 3.11
CA ASP A 62 13.58 -16.20 2.61
C ASP A 62 12.23 -15.47 2.82
N VAL A 63 12.25 -14.22 3.28
CA VAL A 63 11.03 -13.44 3.49
C VAL A 63 10.41 -13.04 2.17
N SER A 64 9.14 -13.42 2.00
CA SER A 64 8.34 -12.99 0.86
C SER A 64 7.72 -11.61 1.11
N TYR A 65 7.42 -10.88 0.04
CA TYR A 65 6.62 -9.65 0.13
C TYR A 65 5.23 -9.89 0.74
N GLN A 66 4.65 -11.09 0.56
CA GLN A 66 3.42 -11.47 1.22
C GLN A 66 3.56 -11.38 2.75
N SER A 67 4.71 -11.77 3.30
CA SER A 67 4.99 -11.68 4.73
C SER A 67 5.04 -10.23 5.23
N VAL A 68 5.54 -9.31 4.41
CA VAL A 68 5.55 -7.86 4.71
C VAL A 68 4.12 -7.33 4.80
N ILE A 69 3.29 -7.54 3.78
CA ILE A 69 1.92 -7.01 3.75
C ILE A 69 0.97 -7.70 4.76
N HIS A 70 1.37 -8.81 5.38
CA HIS A 70 0.62 -9.46 6.49
C HIS A 70 1.26 -9.22 7.86
N ASN A 71 2.39 -8.53 7.91
CA ASN A 71 3.01 -8.17 9.19
C ASN A 71 2.15 -7.08 9.85
N GLU A 72 1.83 -7.29 11.13
CA GLU A 72 0.90 -6.42 11.86
C GLU A 72 1.40 -4.99 11.98
N ASP A 73 2.67 -4.78 12.33
CA ASP A 73 3.25 -3.46 12.51
C ASP A 73 3.39 -2.74 11.16
N ALA A 74 3.77 -3.46 10.11
CA ALA A 74 3.81 -2.96 8.75
C ALA A 74 2.44 -2.46 8.29
N MET A 75 1.40 -3.28 8.48
CA MET A 75 0.00 -2.92 8.19
C MET A 75 -0.45 -1.71 9.00
N ASN A 76 -0.15 -1.68 10.30
CA ASN A 76 -0.52 -0.55 11.15
C ASN A 76 0.17 0.74 10.70
N TYR A 77 1.44 0.69 10.32
CA TYR A 77 2.19 1.86 9.87
C TYR A 77 1.60 2.46 8.58
N ILE A 78 1.35 1.63 7.56
CA ILE A 78 0.77 2.10 6.29
C ILE A 78 -0.68 2.59 6.46
N LEU A 79 -1.49 1.91 7.28
CA LEU A 79 -2.86 2.34 7.59
C LEU A 79 -2.86 3.66 8.37
N ASN A 80 -1.99 3.82 9.36
CA ASN A 80 -1.86 5.06 10.11
C ASN A 80 -1.49 6.23 9.19
N SER A 81 -0.49 6.04 8.33
CA SER A 81 -0.05 7.04 7.35
C SER A 81 -1.19 7.47 6.42
N GLY A 82 -1.95 6.49 5.91
CA GLY A 82 -3.14 6.74 5.09
C GLY A 82 -4.26 7.45 5.86
N CYS A 83 -4.54 7.06 7.11
CA CYS A 83 -5.57 7.68 7.95
C CYS A 83 -5.25 9.14 8.26
N GLN A 84 -4.01 9.45 8.65
CA GLN A 84 -3.56 10.82 8.90
C GLN A 84 -3.68 11.68 7.64
N LYS A 85 -3.29 11.15 6.48
CA LYS A 85 -3.42 11.88 5.21
C LYS A 85 -4.88 12.10 4.82
N LEU A 86 -5.73 11.09 4.99
CA LEU A 86 -7.16 11.22 4.71
C LEU A 86 -7.81 12.25 5.64
N GLU A 87 -7.45 12.26 6.91
CA GLU A 87 -7.92 13.27 7.88
C GLU A 87 -7.51 14.68 7.46
N GLN A 88 -6.27 14.90 7.02
CA GLN A 88 -5.80 16.18 6.49
C GLN A 88 -6.64 16.64 5.28
N ILE A 89 -6.83 15.76 4.29
CA ILE A 89 -7.63 16.07 3.09
C ILE A 89 -9.08 16.38 3.48
N ARG A 90 -9.64 15.66 4.45
CA ARG A 90 -11.03 15.84 4.90
C ARG A 90 -11.28 17.17 5.61
N GLN A 91 -10.26 17.92 6.02
CA GLN A 91 -10.41 19.30 6.51
C GLN A 91 -10.91 20.24 5.40
N GLU A 92 -10.48 20.01 4.16
CA GLU A 92 -10.90 20.79 3.00
C GLU A 92 -12.00 20.09 2.20
N SER A 93 -12.05 18.76 2.26
CA SER A 93 -12.97 17.92 1.49
C SER A 93 -13.61 16.84 2.37
N PRO A 94 -14.65 17.18 3.16
CA PRO A 94 -15.21 16.28 4.17
C PRO A 94 -15.70 14.94 3.64
N SER A 95 -16.06 14.87 2.35
CA SER A 95 -16.48 13.64 1.68
C SER A 95 -15.32 12.81 1.13
N ALA A 96 -14.06 13.24 1.20
CA ALA A 96 -12.93 12.46 0.68
C ALA A 96 -12.90 11.05 1.31
N GLY A 97 -12.62 10.06 0.47
CA GLY A 97 -12.58 8.64 0.81
C GLY A 97 -11.21 8.04 0.57
N GLY A 98 -10.92 6.97 1.30
CA GLY A 98 -9.76 6.13 1.17
C GLY A 98 -10.09 4.77 0.56
N LEU A 99 -9.17 4.24 -0.24
CA LEU A 99 -9.21 2.89 -0.82
C LEU A 99 -8.10 2.06 -0.18
N VAL A 100 -8.41 0.87 0.34
CA VAL A 100 -7.37 -0.12 0.64
C VAL A 100 -7.47 -1.27 -0.36
N VAL A 101 -6.36 -1.59 -1.03
CA VAL A 101 -6.27 -2.75 -1.92
C VAL A 101 -5.60 -3.88 -1.15
N ALA A 102 -6.37 -4.91 -0.81
CA ALA A 102 -5.94 -6.06 -0.03
C ALA A 102 -5.62 -7.27 -0.95
N SER A 103 -4.69 -8.12 -0.50
CA SER A 103 -4.27 -9.31 -1.24
C SER A 103 -5.26 -10.49 -1.21
N SER A 104 -6.19 -10.52 -0.26
CA SER A 104 -7.18 -11.60 -0.11
C SER A 104 -8.37 -11.15 0.74
N ILE A 105 -9.46 -11.92 0.76
CA ILE A 105 -10.64 -11.62 1.58
C ILE A 105 -10.30 -11.66 3.08
N LYS A 106 -9.47 -12.63 3.49
CA LYS A 106 -9.01 -12.72 4.88
C LYS A 106 -8.23 -11.47 5.26
N HIS A 107 -7.32 -11.04 4.40
CA HIS A 107 -6.54 -9.81 4.58
C HIS A 107 -7.44 -8.57 4.61
N ALA A 108 -8.44 -8.47 3.71
CA ALA A 108 -9.40 -7.37 3.70
C ALA A 108 -10.20 -7.25 5.00
N LYS A 109 -10.65 -8.39 5.56
CA LYS A 109 -11.33 -8.43 6.85
C LYS A 109 -10.43 -7.95 8.00
N ASP A 110 -9.17 -8.36 7.98
CA ASP A 110 -8.19 -7.97 9.01
C ASP A 110 -7.86 -6.47 8.95
N ILE A 111 -7.71 -5.92 7.73
CA ILE A 111 -7.56 -4.48 7.49
C ILE A 111 -8.78 -3.70 7.97
N GLN A 112 -9.99 -4.12 7.59
CA GLN A 112 -11.22 -3.44 8.02
C GLN A 112 -11.32 -3.40 9.53
N LYS A 113 -11.04 -4.54 10.19
CA LYS A 113 -11.03 -4.64 11.65
C LYS A 113 -10.06 -3.61 12.25
N ARG A 114 -8.84 -3.49 11.74
CA ARG A 114 -7.86 -2.48 12.19
C ARG A 114 -8.34 -1.05 11.98
N LEU A 115 -8.87 -0.75 10.80
CA LEU A 115 -9.42 0.57 10.51
C LEU A 115 -10.48 0.98 11.52
N VAL A 116 -11.41 0.07 11.84
CA VAL A 116 -12.51 0.35 12.79
C VAL A 116 -12.02 0.36 14.24
N GLU A 117 -11.30 -0.66 14.68
CA GLU A 117 -10.97 -0.87 16.10
C GLU A 117 -9.74 -0.08 16.55
N HIS A 118 -8.70 0.02 15.72
CA HIS A 118 -7.43 0.66 16.10
C HIS A 118 -7.36 2.13 15.65
N PHE A 119 -7.89 2.44 14.47
CA PHE A 119 -7.81 3.80 13.88
C PHE A 119 -9.11 4.60 13.98
N ASN A 120 -10.17 4.01 14.57
CA ASN A 120 -11.49 4.62 14.73
C ASN A 120 -12.05 5.21 13.41
N GLN A 121 -11.84 4.49 12.30
CA GLN A 121 -12.31 4.87 10.97
C GLN A 121 -13.53 4.04 10.57
N SER A 122 -14.50 4.68 9.93
CA SER A 122 -15.58 3.96 9.25
C SER A 122 -15.07 3.27 7.99
N ALA A 123 -15.33 1.96 7.86
CA ALA A 123 -14.84 1.16 6.74
C ALA A 123 -15.84 0.10 6.27
N CYS A 124 -16.05 -0.01 4.96
CA CYS A 124 -16.77 -1.12 4.33
C CYS A 124 -15.82 -2.02 3.52
N ILE A 125 -16.24 -3.26 3.24
CA ILE A 125 -15.48 -4.21 2.42
C ILE A 125 -16.28 -4.49 1.15
N VAL A 126 -15.60 -4.49 0.00
CA VAL A 126 -16.16 -4.98 -1.27
C VAL A 126 -15.26 -6.05 -1.87
N THR A 127 -15.84 -7.24 -2.04
CA THR A 127 -15.18 -8.40 -2.66
C THR A 127 -16.10 -9.03 -3.70
N TYR A 128 -15.52 -9.84 -4.59
CA TYR A 128 -16.24 -10.59 -5.61
C TYR A 128 -17.21 -11.66 -5.05
N HIS A 129 -17.15 -11.97 -3.76
CA HIS A 129 -18.06 -12.90 -3.10
C HIS A 129 -19.35 -12.26 -2.57
N HIS A 130 -19.49 -10.93 -2.63
CA HIS A 130 -20.76 -10.30 -2.25
C HIS A 130 -21.84 -10.60 -3.28
N ASP A 131 -23.07 -10.78 -2.82
CA ASP A 131 -24.23 -11.00 -3.70
C ASP A 131 -24.48 -9.78 -4.60
N ASN A 132 -24.15 -8.56 -4.14
CA ASN A 132 -24.27 -7.34 -4.92
C ASN A 132 -23.15 -6.32 -4.63
N PRO A 133 -21.93 -6.51 -5.19
CA PRO A 133 -20.79 -5.63 -4.94
C PRO A 133 -20.98 -4.22 -5.52
N LEU A 134 -21.79 -4.09 -6.57
CA LEU A 134 -22.08 -2.80 -7.21
C LEU A 134 -22.92 -1.90 -6.30
N ASN A 135 -23.90 -2.46 -5.59
CA ASN A 135 -24.69 -1.69 -4.63
C ASN A 135 -23.86 -1.20 -3.45
N GLU A 136 -22.91 -1.99 -2.96
CA GLU A 136 -21.98 -1.57 -1.90
C GLU A 136 -21.07 -0.44 -2.35
N ILE A 137 -20.54 -0.54 -3.58
CA ILE A 137 -19.77 0.52 -4.23
C ILE A 137 -20.59 1.79 -4.36
N GLU A 138 -21.85 1.69 -4.80
CA GLU A 138 -22.72 2.84 -5.02
C GLU A 138 -23.15 3.49 -3.70
N SER A 139 -23.39 2.66 -2.67
CA SER A 139 -23.65 3.13 -1.32
C SER A 139 -22.42 3.85 -0.75
N PHE A 140 -21.23 3.29 -0.94
CA PHE A 140 -19.98 3.94 -0.54
C PHE A 140 -19.78 5.26 -1.28
N ARG A 141 -20.00 5.30 -2.60
CA ARG A 141 -19.86 6.49 -3.45
C ARG A 141 -20.63 7.69 -2.90
N HIS A 142 -21.83 7.47 -2.36
CA HIS A 142 -22.71 8.52 -1.84
C HIS A 142 -22.71 8.68 -0.31
N SER A 143 -21.90 7.91 0.40
CA SER A 143 -21.81 7.96 1.87
C SER A 143 -20.76 8.97 2.37
N SER A 144 -20.62 9.08 3.69
CA SER A 144 -19.48 9.73 4.36
C SER A 144 -18.47 8.73 4.93
N VAL A 145 -18.68 7.42 4.72
CA VAL A 145 -17.78 6.33 5.16
C VAL A 145 -16.37 6.61 4.65
N GLN A 146 -15.38 6.49 5.53
CA GLN A 146 -14.02 6.94 5.25
C GLN A 146 -13.30 5.98 4.32
N TRP A 147 -13.43 4.67 4.52
CA TRP A 147 -12.65 3.68 3.78
C TRP A 147 -13.49 2.62 3.09
N ILE A 148 -13.05 2.23 1.90
CA ILE A 148 -13.50 1.02 1.22
C ILE A 148 -12.30 0.08 1.05
N VAL A 149 -12.42 -1.13 1.54
CA VAL A 149 -11.39 -2.17 1.44
C VAL A 149 -11.79 -3.14 0.35
N SER A 150 -10.93 -3.35 -0.65
CA SER A 150 -11.24 -4.17 -1.82
C SER A 150 -10.19 -5.24 -2.10
N VAL A 151 -10.66 -6.35 -2.68
CA VAL A 151 -9.83 -7.43 -3.23
C VAL A 151 -10.12 -7.50 -4.73
N GLY A 152 -9.28 -6.91 -5.57
CA GLY A 152 -9.36 -6.98 -7.04
C GLY A 152 -10.55 -6.27 -7.71
N MET A 153 -11.68 -6.07 -7.04
CA MET A 153 -12.91 -5.57 -7.66
C MET A 153 -12.87 -4.07 -7.99
N ILE A 154 -12.26 -3.24 -7.15
CA ILE A 154 -12.18 -1.78 -7.39
C ILE A 154 -11.02 -1.42 -8.34
N SER A 155 -10.11 -2.35 -8.64
CA SER A 155 -9.09 -2.15 -9.67
C SER A 155 -9.66 -2.11 -11.10
N GLU A 156 -10.86 -2.67 -11.33
CA GLU A 156 -11.50 -2.76 -12.65
C GLU A 156 -12.87 -2.04 -12.69
N GLY A 157 -13.10 -1.25 -13.74
CA GLY A 157 -14.45 -0.78 -14.13
C GLY A 157 -15.23 0.17 -13.21
N THR A 158 -14.74 0.51 -12.01
CA THR A 158 -15.50 1.32 -11.04
C THR A 158 -14.98 2.75 -10.92
N ASP A 159 -15.88 3.72 -10.99
CA ASP A 159 -15.57 5.16 -10.81
C ASP A 159 -16.07 5.67 -9.45
N ILE A 160 -15.18 6.15 -8.58
CA ILE A 160 -15.55 6.73 -7.27
C ILE A 160 -14.73 8.01 -7.09
N PRO A 161 -15.19 9.16 -7.62
CA PRO A 161 -14.39 10.39 -7.68
C PRO A 161 -13.96 10.99 -6.33
N ARG A 162 -14.62 10.58 -5.23
CA ARG A 162 -14.25 10.97 -3.87
C ARG A 162 -13.02 10.24 -3.32
N LEU A 163 -12.52 9.21 -3.99
CA LEU A 163 -11.31 8.51 -3.55
C LEU A 163 -10.07 9.38 -3.79
N GLN A 164 -9.30 9.63 -2.74
CA GLN A 164 -8.08 10.45 -2.80
C GLN A 164 -6.87 9.81 -2.12
N VAL A 165 -7.08 8.89 -1.18
CA VAL A 165 -6.00 8.19 -0.50
C VAL A 165 -6.11 6.70 -0.82
N CYS A 166 -4.99 6.05 -1.13
CA CYS A 166 -4.92 4.62 -1.36
C CYS A 166 -3.83 4.00 -0.48
N CYS A 167 -4.16 2.93 0.25
CA CYS A 167 -3.16 2.04 0.83
C CYS A 167 -3.09 0.77 -0.04
N HIS A 168 -2.00 0.59 -0.76
CA HIS A 168 -1.79 -0.53 -1.66
C HIS A 168 -1.02 -1.66 -0.95
N MET A 169 -1.74 -2.70 -0.54
CA MET A 169 -1.25 -3.92 0.12
C MET A 169 -1.66 -5.18 -0.66
N SER A 170 -1.50 -5.13 -1.99
CA SER A 170 -1.76 -6.24 -2.90
C SER A 170 -0.51 -7.06 -3.16
N SER A 171 -0.67 -8.36 -3.41
CA SER A 171 0.41 -9.24 -3.87
C SER A 171 0.66 -9.18 -5.37
N VAL A 172 -0.21 -8.50 -6.13
CA VAL A 172 -0.09 -8.33 -7.58
C VAL A 172 0.93 -7.24 -7.88
N LYS A 173 1.98 -7.59 -8.62
CA LYS A 173 3.16 -6.73 -8.87
C LYS A 173 3.39 -6.45 -10.36
N THR A 174 2.32 -6.29 -11.13
CA THR A 174 2.43 -5.88 -12.54
C THR A 174 2.26 -4.37 -12.64
N GLU A 175 3.01 -3.75 -13.55
CA GLU A 175 2.93 -2.30 -13.75
C GLU A 175 1.52 -1.86 -14.18
N LEU A 176 0.88 -2.62 -15.06
CA LEU A 176 -0.49 -2.36 -15.50
C LEU A 176 -1.45 -2.31 -14.30
N TYR A 177 -1.35 -3.27 -13.38
CA TYR A 177 -2.19 -3.31 -12.19
C TYR A 177 -1.93 -2.11 -11.28
N PHE A 178 -0.66 -1.76 -11.05
CA PHE A 178 -0.29 -0.58 -10.27
C PHE A 178 -0.88 0.70 -10.86
N ARG A 179 -0.76 0.91 -12.18
CA ARG A 179 -1.34 2.06 -12.89
C ARG A 179 -2.86 2.07 -12.83
N GLN A 180 -3.51 0.92 -12.91
CA GLN A 180 -4.97 0.80 -12.78
C GLN A 180 -5.44 1.21 -11.38
N VAL A 181 -4.76 0.75 -10.32
CA VAL A 181 -5.05 1.14 -8.94
C VAL A 181 -4.83 2.63 -8.74
N LEU A 182 -3.68 3.14 -9.16
CA LEU A 182 -3.37 4.58 -9.08
C LEU A 182 -4.46 5.40 -9.77
N GLY A 183 -4.87 5.02 -10.98
CA GLY A 183 -5.93 5.71 -11.73
C GLY A 183 -7.29 5.79 -11.01
N ARG A 184 -7.57 4.93 -10.02
CA ARG A 184 -8.82 5.01 -9.23
C ARG A 184 -8.87 6.22 -8.32
N ILE A 185 -7.72 6.67 -7.84
CA ILE A 185 -7.64 7.85 -6.98
C ILE A 185 -7.33 9.14 -7.76
N LEU A 186 -7.08 9.07 -9.08
CA LEU A 186 -6.76 10.25 -9.89
C LEU A 186 -7.98 10.98 -10.46
N ARG A 187 -9.20 10.54 -10.11
CA ARG A 187 -10.44 11.13 -10.61
C ARG A 187 -10.69 12.49 -9.98
N VAL A 188 -10.80 13.53 -10.81
CA VAL A 188 -11.14 14.87 -10.34
C VAL A 188 -12.61 14.94 -9.89
N ASN A 189 -12.88 15.79 -8.93
CA ASN A 189 -14.22 16.20 -8.50
C ASN A 189 -14.21 17.70 -8.18
N ASP A 190 -15.30 18.27 -7.69
CA ASP A 190 -15.39 19.71 -7.37
C ASP A 190 -14.61 20.13 -6.10
N SER A 191 -13.80 19.24 -5.53
CA SER A 191 -12.94 19.54 -4.38
C SER A 191 -11.90 20.60 -4.70
N PRO A 192 -11.53 21.48 -3.76
CA PRO A 192 -10.36 22.35 -3.92
C PRO A 192 -9.05 21.55 -3.98
N ASN A 193 -8.97 20.42 -3.27
CA ASN A 193 -7.79 19.56 -3.26
C ASN A 193 -7.84 18.58 -4.43
N GLN A 194 -6.90 18.71 -5.36
CA GLN A 194 -6.74 17.83 -6.53
C GLN A 194 -5.47 16.99 -6.45
N GLU A 195 -5.04 16.64 -5.23
CA GLU A 195 -3.98 15.66 -5.01
C GLU A 195 -4.57 14.29 -4.69
N ALA A 196 -3.80 13.26 -5.03
CA ALA A 196 -4.11 11.88 -4.75
C ALA A 196 -2.88 11.17 -4.19
N TRP A 197 -3.04 10.43 -3.10
CA TRP A 197 -1.94 9.84 -2.35
C TRP A 197 -2.04 8.31 -2.37
N LEU A 198 -1.02 7.63 -2.89
CA LEU A 198 -0.88 6.18 -2.86
C LEU A 198 0.27 5.80 -1.93
N TYR A 199 -0.03 5.08 -0.86
CA TYR A 199 0.95 4.51 0.06
C TYR A 199 1.19 3.05 -0.30
N THR A 200 2.44 2.64 -0.38
CA THR A 200 2.83 1.23 -0.56
C THR A 200 4.23 0.98 0.01
N PHE A 201 4.68 -0.26 0.05
CA PHE A 201 6.00 -0.61 0.59
C PHE A 201 7.10 -0.48 -0.47
N ALA A 202 8.30 -0.12 -0.02
CA ALA A 202 9.50 0.07 -0.84
C ALA A 202 10.11 -1.28 -1.26
N GLU A 203 9.44 -1.93 -2.21
CA GLU A 203 9.86 -3.18 -2.82
C GLU A 203 10.21 -2.97 -4.30
N GLU A 204 11.14 -3.77 -4.83
CA GLU A 204 11.80 -3.59 -6.13
C GLU A 204 10.87 -3.18 -7.30
N ASN A 205 9.77 -3.90 -7.53
CA ASN A 205 8.91 -3.57 -8.68
C ASN A 205 8.12 -2.29 -8.44
N LEU A 206 7.58 -2.10 -7.23
CA LEU A 206 6.80 -0.91 -6.87
C LEU A 206 7.65 0.36 -6.87
N ILE A 207 8.91 0.27 -6.43
CA ILE A 207 9.91 1.33 -6.59
C ILE A 207 10.04 1.67 -8.08
N GLY A 208 10.32 0.69 -8.93
CA GLY A 208 10.50 0.92 -10.37
C GLY A 208 9.24 1.48 -11.05
N PHE A 209 8.04 1.11 -10.59
CA PHE A 209 6.78 1.68 -11.10
C PHE A 209 6.61 3.14 -10.67
N ALA A 210 6.91 3.46 -9.41
CA ALA A 210 6.84 4.82 -8.89
C ALA A 210 7.84 5.75 -9.57
N GLU A 211 9.08 5.30 -9.80
CA GLU A 211 10.12 6.04 -10.51
C GLU A 211 9.73 6.34 -11.96
N ARG A 212 9.04 5.43 -12.66
CA ARG A 212 8.52 5.70 -14.00
C ARG A 212 7.40 6.75 -14.00
N ILE A 213 6.55 6.75 -12.98
CA ILE A 213 5.55 7.82 -12.81
C ILE A 213 6.24 9.16 -12.49
N GLU A 214 7.31 9.15 -11.71
CA GLU A 214 8.12 10.34 -11.40
C GLU A 214 8.79 10.96 -12.64
N GLN A 215 9.27 10.12 -13.56
CA GLN A 215 9.81 10.57 -14.84
C GLN A 215 8.76 11.30 -15.68
N ASP A 216 7.50 10.83 -15.65
CA ASP A 216 6.38 11.47 -16.35
C ASP A 216 5.88 12.72 -15.58
N ILE A 217 5.88 12.69 -14.25
CA ILE A 217 5.31 13.73 -13.38
C ILE A 217 6.29 13.98 -12.23
N PRO A 218 7.13 15.03 -12.31
CA PRO A 218 8.05 15.40 -11.24
C PRO A 218 7.34 15.66 -9.91
N ASP A 219 8.02 15.39 -8.80
CA ASP A 219 7.57 15.48 -7.41
C ASP A 219 6.41 14.54 -7.06
N SER A 220 6.16 13.51 -7.84
CA SER A 220 5.14 12.49 -7.58
C SER A 220 5.60 11.41 -6.59
N CYS A 221 6.90 11.13 -6.45
CA CYS A 221 7.42 10.04 -5.64
C CYS A 221 8.07 10.53 -4.33
N LEU A 222 7.73 9.91 -3.20
CA LEU A 222 8.29 10.20 -1.89
C LEU A 222 8.71 8.90 -1.20
N TYR A 223 9.90 8.88 -0.60
CA TYR A 223 10.35 7.80 0.26
C TYR A 223 10.19 8.22 1.72
N ILE A 224 9.50 7.40 2.51
CA ILE A 224 9.37 7.60 3.96
C ILE A 224 10.00 6.40 4.65
N LYS A 225 10.88 6.69 5.61
CA LYS A 225 11.51 5.69 6.46
C LYS A 225 10.86 5.73 7.83
N GLN A 226 10.54 4.57 8.39
CA GLN A 226 10.12 4.50 9.78
C GLN A 226 11.35 4.68 10.69
N GLU A 227 11.47 5.85 11.32
CA GLU A 227 12.43 6.09 12.39
C GLU A 227 11.80 5.64 13.73
N ASN A 228 12.37 4.62 14.38
CA ASN A 228 11.94 4.24 15.71
C ASN A 228 12.55 5.21 16.74
N ASN A 229 11.70 6.02 17.39
CA ASN A 229 12.08 6.76 18.59
C ASN A 229 12.18 5.76 19.76
N VAL A 230 13.35 5.13 19.93
CA VAL A 230 13.64 4.32 21.12
C VAL A 230 14.08 5.28 22.24
N PRO A 231 13.37 5.38 23.38
CA PRO A 231 13.93 6.03 24.55
C PRO A 231 15.06 5.14 25.06
N SER A 232 16.30 5.59 24.88
CA SER A 232 17.47 5.00 25.52
C SER A 232 17.34 5.14 27.05
N ALA A 233 17.13 4.02 27.74
CA ALA A 233 17.32 3.92 29.18
C ALA A 233 18.32 2.79 29.47
N THR A 234 19.55 3.22 29.78
CA THR A 234 20.66 2.45 30.35
C THR A 234 20.44 2.14 31.84
N ASP A 235 20.90 0.94 32.24
CA ASP A 235 21.35 0.48 33.58
C ASP A 235 20.29 0.28 34.69
N GLU A 236 20.25 -0.78 35.52
CA GLU A 236 21.11 -1.94 35.78
C GLU A 236 20.36 -2.96 36.69
N LYS A 237 20.69 -4.28 36.56
CA LYS A 237 20.73 -5.36 37.62
C LYS A 237 19.39 -5.87 38.23
N HIS A 238 19.12 -7.16 38.51
CA HIS A 238 19.96 -8.34 38.84
C HIS A 238 19.10 -9.65 38.91
N LEU A 239 19.79 -10.81 38.84
CA LEU A 239 19.45 -12.21 39.23
C LEU A 239 18.95 -13.26 38.19
N THR A 240 19.78 -14.31 38.07
CA THR A 240 19.67 -15.64 37.42
C THR A 240 19.32 -16.75 38.45
N PRO A 241 19.30 -18.07 38.10
CA PRO A 241 18.60 -18.80 37.04
C PRO A 241 17.89 -20.07 37.59
N SER A 242 17.01 -20.77 36.84
CA SER A 242 16.74 -22.19 37.10
C SER A 242 16.20 -22.99 35.90
N THR A 243 16.94 -24.06 35.60
CA THR A 243 16.53 -25.43 35.24
C THR A 243 16.01 -25.77 33.84
N VAL A 244 16.80 -26.69 33.25
CA VAL A 244 16.65 -27.45 32.01
C VAL A 244 15.54 -28.50 32.09
N SER A 245 14.76 -28.66 31.03
CA SER A 245 14.28 -29.98 30.60
C SER A 245 14.08 -29.99 29.08
N GLY A 246 14.75 -30.94 28.43
CA GLY A 246 14.77 -31.08 26.98
C GLY A 246 13.50 -31.74 26.43
N SER A 247 13.21 -31.42 25.17
CA SER A 247 12.48 -32.33 24.30
C SER A 247 12.99 -32.15 22.87
N VAL A 248 13.25 -33.28 22.24
CA VAL A 248 13.74 -33.43 20.86
C VAL A 248 12.63 -32.95 19.92
N GLN A 249 12.89 -31.91 19.12
CA GLN A 249 11.99 -31.47 18.06
C GLN A 249 12.51 -31.92 16.70
N SER A 250 11.58 -32.50 15.95
CA SER A 250 11.67 -32.95 14.58
C SER A 250 12.07 -31.82 13.62
N ASP A 251 13.06 -32.07 12.78
CA ASP A 251 13.45 -31.23 11.65
C ASP A 251 12.28 -31.09 10.66
N ARG A 252 11.58 -29.96 10.77
CA ARG A 252 10.91 -29.31 9.64
C ARG A 252 11.46 -27.89 9.58
N PRO A 253 11.79 -27.35 8.39
CA PRO A 253 12.23 -25.97 8.30
C PRO A 253 11.10 -25.06 8.80
N HIS A 254 11.34 -24.41 9.93
CA HIS A 254 10.44 -23.38 10.44
C HIS A 254 10.51 -22.17 9.50
N PRO A 255 9.38 -21.59 9.09
CA PRO A 255 9.38 -20.41 8.25
C PRO A 255 10.06 -19.25 8.99
N SER A 256 10.91 -18.51 8.28
CA SER A 256 11.59 -17.33 8.79
C SER A 256 10.58 -16.27 9.24
N LEU A 257 10.69 -15.82 10.49
CA LEU A 257 9.76 -14.85 11.08
C LEU A 257 10.28 -13.43 10.86
N LEU A 258 9.53 -12.62 10.11
CA LEU A 258 9.82 -11.19 9.92
C LEU A 258 9.34 -10.40 11.14
N ASN A 259 10.27 -9.70 11.79
CA ASN A 259 10.01 -8.68 12.79
C ASN A 259 10.20 -7.30 12.15
N TRP A 260 9.21 -6.42 12.33
CA TRP A 260 9.20 -5.07 11.76
C TRP A 260 9.93 -4.05 12.63
N GLY A 261 10.42 -4.43 13.81
CA GLY A 261 11.27 -3.55 14.64
C GLY A 261 10.47 -2.65 15.56
#